data_AF-A0A4P5YTI3-F1
#
_entry.id   AF-A0A4P5YTI3-F1
#
_cell.length_a   1.000
_cell.length_b   1.000
_cell.length_c   1.000
_cell.angle_alpha   90.00
_cell.angle_beta   90.00
_cell.angle_gamma   90.00
#
_symmetry.space_group_name_H-M   'P 1'
#
loop_
_entity.id
_entity.type
_entity.pdbx_description
1 polymer ?
#
loop_
_entity_poly.entity_id
_entity_poly.type
_entity_poly.pdbx_seq_one_letter_code
_entity_poly.pdbx_strand_id
1 'polypeptide(L)'
;MLFKSELNKDDNPQYITHIQIIKKIVSIIDANDGDVGRLSYILEFLKQNKPLYHSDHMYLENKFNILFMIIDDEKPKENELISKIQKLIDSNNGDPGRLQHICDMLSQNKPLYHSDQVYLENKLGINNTSLKNNIPHFDVCPEDKIKHMNKFEQKITLTEVKHDPTPLKLRGLMPKDWHPPENNSNELTGIYEKIKTEEELLDDRQKIYDEINLQRSKLSHLILNRKDYEKQVLLEKTLLESQITEEHINIQTQTKISEQIISQKVELEKVKFERNELMKKITIEKDTITKDLQYQKNQLTQTQLEQEEIEKQIKQEQILLSKMIEEQKFNLLKQAQIAREIREKQTDLEKTKKECDDITSQVTQEKTKLDESEKLKKLIKLQENDLIKAKEERLKIIEIITKEKENIFKKTKEEQDKLQIQGILAKQLENEKKTLEKIKQKRKKIETQIKIKNQKLKIQQQKIKKQILEKNKKLKSLSTKSVRSKP
;
A
#
# COMPACT_ATOMS: atom_id res chain seq x y z
N MET A 1 -44.72 6.34 -13.40
CA MET A 1 -44.17 6.88 -14.66
C MET A 1 -42.75 7.33 -14.36
N LEU A 2 -41.67 6.87 -15.01
CA LEU A 2 -41.45 5.97 -16.13
C LEU A 2 -40.02 5.39 -15.93
N PHE A 3 -39.92 4.08 -16.15
CA PHE A 3 -38.76 3.29 -16.57
C PHE A 3 -37.42 3.37 -15.81
N LYS A 4 -37.18 2.29 -15.05
CA LYS A 4 -35.93 1.53 -15.11
C LYS A 4 -35.53 1.34 -16.58
N SER A 5 -34.36 1.82 -16.99
CA SER A 5 -33.67 1.35 -18.19
C SER A 5 -32.54 0.42 -17.76
N GLU A 6 -32.58 -0.75 -18.37
CA GLU A 6 -31.74 -1.91 -18.16
C GLU A 6 -30.26 -1.60 -18.40
N LEU A 7 -29.41 -2.14 -17.51
CA LEU A 7 -27.99 -2.30 -17.75
C LEU A 7 -27.79 -3.28 -18.92
N ASN A 8 -27.43 -2.76 -20.08
CA ASN A 8 -26.64 -3.50 -21.06
C ASN A 8 -25.17 -3.11 -20.85
N LYS A 9 -24.44 -3.95 -20.11
CA LYS A 9 -22.98 -3.97 -20.18
C LYS A 9 -22.62 -4.82 -21.39
N ASP A 10 -22.29 -4.17 -22.50
CA ASP A 10 -21.47 -4.80 -23.52
C ASP A 10 -20.08 -4.99 -22.91
N ASP A 11 -19.75 -6.21 -22.49
CA ASP A 11 -18.47 -6.58 -21.84
C ASP A 11 -17.27 -6.57 -22.82
N ASN A 12 -17.35 -5.83 -23.92
CA ASN A 12 -16.25 -5.64 -24.87
C ASN A 12 -15.76 -4.18 -24.81
N PRO A 13 -14.50 -3.92 -24.43
CA PRO A 13 -13.97 -2.57 -24.41
C PRO A 13 -13.99 -1.98 -25.83
N GLN A 14 -14.66 -0.84 -25.98
CA GLN A 14 -14.58 -0.09 -27.23
C GLN A 14 -13.22 0.59 -27.30
N TYR A 15 -12.49 0.30 -28.37
CA TYR A 15 -11.25 1.00 -28.69
C TYR A 15 -11.58 2.39 -29.21
N ILE A 16 -11.17 3.42 -28.48
CA ILE A 16 -11.45 4.81 -28.84
C ILE A 16 -10.11 5.53 -28.96
N THR A 17 -9.92 6.27 -30.07
CA THR A 17 -8.68 7.04 -30.25
C THR A 17 -8.66 8.26 -29.33
N HIS A 18 -7.45 8.70 -29.01
CA HIS A 18 -7.24 9.82 -28.10
C HIS A 18 -7.97 11.11 -28.53
N ILE A 19 -8.01 11.39 -29.84
CA ILE A 19 -8.73 12.53 -30.42
C ILE A 19 -10.25 12.40 -30.25
N GLN A 20 -10.79 11.18 -30.38
CA GLN A 20 -12.22 10.92 -30.22
C GLN A 20 -12.66 11.08 -28.76
N ILE A 21 -11.82 10.69 -27.79
CA ILE A 21 -12.08 10.89 -26.36
C ILE A 21 -12.09 12.37 -26.02
N ILE A 22 -11.11 13.14 -26.50
CA ILE A 22 -11.06 14.60 -26.29
C ILE A 22 -12.32 15.26 -26.83
N LYS A 23 -12.78 14.90 -28.04
CA LYS A 23 -14.03 15.44 -28.61
C LYS A 23 -15.25 15.12 -27.75
N LYS A 24 -15.36 13.89 -27.24
CA LYS A 24 -16.47 13.49 -26.36
C LYS A 24 -16.45 14.26 -25.03
N ILE A 25 -15.27 14.50 -24.45
CA ILE A 25 -15.13 15.29 -23.21
C ILE A 25 -15.58 16.73 -23.44
N VAL A 26 -15.16 17.36 -24.55
CA VAL A 26 -15.60 18.72 -24.91
C VAL A 26 -17.12 18.78 -25.05
N SER A 27 -17.74 17.80 -25.71
CA SER A 27 -19.20 17.75 -25.82
C SER A 27 -19.93 17.62 -24.48
N ILE A 28 -19.34 16.93 -23.48
CA ILE A 28 -19.92 16.86 -22.12
C ILE A 28 -19.75 18.17 -21.36
N ILE A 29 -18.60 18.84 -21.51
CA ILE A 29 -18.36 20.17 -20.92
C ILE A 29 -19.37 21.17 -21.50
N ASP A 30 -19.57 21.15 -22.82
CA ASP A 30 -20.51 22.04 -23.52
C ASP A 30 -21.97 21.74 -23.14
N ALA A 31 -22.30 20.47 -22.87
CA ALA A 31 -23.62 20.05 -22.38
C ALA A 31 -23.83 20.28 -20.87
N ASN A 32 -22.80 20.76 -20.15
CA ASN A 32 -22.79 20.97 -18.71
C ASN A 32 -23.20 19.72 -17.89
N ASP A 33 -22.85 18.52 -18.38
CA ASP A 33 -23.22 17.25 -17.75
C ASP A 33 -22.04 16.60 -16.98
N GLY A 34 -21.60 17.26 -15.91
CA GLY A 34 -20.59 16.72 -15.01
C GLY A 34 -19.84 17.80 -14.24
N ASP A 35 -18.78 17.38 -13.54
CA ASP A 35 -17.84 18.30 -12.91
C ASP A 35 -16.91 18.93 -13.97
N VAL A 36 -17.21 20.17 -14.36
CA VAL A 36 -16.47 20.94 -15.38
C VAL A 36 -15.01 21.13 -14.99
N GLY A 37 -14.69 21.29 -13.69
CA GLY A 37 -13.33 21.44 -13.21
C GLY A 37 -12.52 20.17 -13.41
N ARG A 38 -13.11 19.02 -13.02
CA ARG A 38 -12.49 17.71 -13.23
C ARG A 38 -12.36 17.34 -14.71
N LEU A 39 -13.37 17.61 -15.52
CA LEU A 39 -13.33 17.37 -16.96
C LEU A 39 -12.29 18.25 -17.67
N SER A 40 -12.13 19.50 -17.25
CA SER A 40 -11.11 20.41 -17.80
C SER A 40 -9.69 19.93 -17.45
N TYR A 41 -9.49 19.45 -16.22
CA TYR A 41 -8.23 18.84 -15.80
C TYR A 41 -7.89 17.58 -16.61
N ILE A 42 -8.88 16.71 -16.79
CA ILE A 42 -8.73 15.50 -17.60
C ILE A 42 -8.45 15.85 -19.07
N LEU A 43 -9.12 16.86 -19.62
CA LEU A 43 -8.88 17.36 -20.98
C LEU A 43 -7.45 17.88 -21.14
N GLU A 44 -6.93 18.61 -20.16
CA GLU A 44 -5.56 19.10 -20.16
C GLU A 44 -4.55 17.95 -20.05
N PHE A 45 -4.82 16.94 -19.22
CA PHE A 45 -4.02 15.74 -19.10
C PHE A 45 -3.95 14.94 -20.40
N LEU A 46 -5.09 14.75 -21.05
CA LEU A 46 -5.17 14.10 -22.35
C LEU A 46 -4.45 14.95 -23.41
N LYS A 47 -4.66 16.27 -23.49
CA LYS A 47 -3.89 17.12 -24.43
C LYS A 47 -2.36 17.03 -24.27
N GLN A 48 -1.88 16.72 -23.07
CA GLN A 48 -0.47 16.50 -22.77
C GLN A 48 0.03 15.07 -23.07
N ASN A 49 -0.79 14.20 -23.68
CA ASN A 49 -0.53 12.77 -23.94
C ASN A 49 -0.10 12.00 -22.67
N LYS A 50 -0.63 12.37 -21.50
CA LYS A 50 -0.33 11.69 -20.24
C LYS A 50 -1.34 10.56 -20.00
N PRO A 51 -0.91 9.41 -19.44
CA PRO A 51 -1.83 8.34 -19.08
C PRO A 51 -2.80 8.83 -18.02
N LEU A 52 -4.08 8.50 -18.18
CA LEU A 52 -5.12 8.94 -17.28
C LEU A 52 -5.11 8.15 -15.96
N TYR A 53 -5.36 8.81 -14.83
CA TYR A 53 -5.47 8.12 -13.54
C TYR A 53 -6.69 7.18 -13.52
N HIS A 54 -6.59 6.06 -12.80
CA HIS A 54 -7.66 5.07 -12.71
C HIS A 54 -9.00 5.66 -12.23
N SER A 55 -8.95 6.62 -11.29
CA SER A 55 -10.13 7.35 -10.81
C SER A 55 -10.82 8.17 -11.89
N ASP A 56 -10.05 8.74 -12.81
CA ASP A 56 -10.53 9.59 -13.90
C ASP A 56 -11.00 8.75 -15.09
N HIS A 57 -10.36 7.61 -15.31
CA HIS A 57 -10.81 6.59 -16.25
C HIS A 57 -12.19 6.04 -15.84
N MET A 58 -12.35 5.59 -14.60
CA MET A 58 -13.65 5.13 -14.06
C MET A 58 -14.74 6.22 -14.10
N TYR A 59 -14.36 7.48 -13.88
CA TYR A 59 -15.29 8.61 -13.95
C TYR A 59 -15.79 8.83 -15.39
N LEU A 60 -14.89 8.77 -16.38
CA LEU A 60 -15.26 8.86 -17.79
C LEU A 60 -16.07 7.65 -18.25
N GLU A 61 -15.75 6.44 -17.82
CA GLU A 61 -16.50 5.23 -18.17
C GLU A 61 -17.93 5.28 -17.65
N ASN A 62 -18.12 5.71 -16.40
CA ASN A 62 -19.46 5.90 -15.82
C ASN A 62 -20.25 7.01 -16.53
N LYS A 63 -19.57 8.05 -17.03
CA LYS A 63 -20.21 9.17 -17.73
C LYS A 63 -20.53 8.88 -19.19
N PHE A 64 -19.67 8.15 -19.88
CA PHE A 64 -19.93 7.69 -21.25
C PHE A 64 -20.81 6.44 -21.30
N ASN A 65 -20.97 5.76 -20.16
CA ASN A 65 -21.62 4.46 -20.05
C ASN A 65 -20.98 3.41 -21.00
N ILE A 66 -19.67 3.53 -21.21
CA ILE A 66 -18.87 2.73 -22.15
C ILE A 66 -17.56 2.38 -21.46
N LEU A 67 -17.18 1.10 -21.49
CA LEU A 67 -15.83 0.65 -21.15
C LEU A 67 -14.91 0.96 -22.33
N PHE A 68 -13.87 1.77 -22.15
CA PHE A 68 -13.01 2.17 -23.26
C PHE A 68 -11.51 2.04 -22.96
N MET A 69 -10.76 1.69 -23.99
CA MET A 69 -9.30 1.61 -23.95
C MET A 69 -8.74 2.63 -24.93
N ILE A 70 -7.87 3.52 -24.44
CA ILE A 70 -7.25 4.57 -25.25
C ILE A 70 -6.18 3.90 -26.11
N ILE A 71 -6.39 3.89 -27.42
CA ILE A 71 -5.33 3.58 -28.38
C ILE A 71 -4.69 4.91 -28.76
N ASP A 72 -3.40 5.06 -28.45
CA ASP A 72 -2.58 6.13 -29.03
C ASP A 72 -2.47 5.86 -30.53
N ASP A 73 -2.80 6.89 -31.33
CA ASP A 73 -2.62 6.84 -32.79
C ASP A 73 -1.26 6.22 -33.10
N GLU A 74 -1.27 5.19 -33.96
CA GLU A 74 -0.06 4.55 -34.46
C GLU A 74 0.97 5.64 -34.78
N LYS A 75 2.11 5.61 -34.07
CA LYS A 75 3.32 6.25 -34.57
C LYS A 75 3.45 5.85 -36.04
N PRO A 76 3.62 6.79 -36.99
CA PRO A 76 3.80 6.42 -38.37
C PRO A 76 4.96 5.43 -38.42
N LYS A 77 4.75 4.29 -39.08
CA LYS A 77 5.77 3.27 -39.33
C LYS A 77 7.10 3.97 -39.55
N GLU A 78 8.06 3.76 -38.64
CA GLU A 78 9.45 4.15 -38.86
C GLU A 78 9.81 3.64 -40.24
N ASN A 79 10.12 4.59 -41.14
CA ASN A 79 10.47 4.32 -42.52
C ASN A 79 11.45 3.16 -42.54
N GLU A 80 11.10 2.03 -43.18
CA GLU A 80 12.03 0.91 -43.40
C GLU A 80 13.37 1.40 -43.96
N LEU A 81 13.35 2.53 -44.67
CA LEU A 81 14.53 3.23 -45.19
C LEU A 81 15.44 3.79 -44.09
N ILE A 82 14.92 4.40 -43.03
CA ILE A 82 15.74 4.91 -41.92
C ILE A 82 16.42 3.74 -41.20
N SER A 83 15.70 2.65 -40.95
CA SER A 83 16.30 1.45 -40.37
C SER A 83 17.35 0.80 -41.28
N LYS A 84 17.16 0.85 -42.61
CA LYS A 84 18.15 0.38 -43.60
C LYS A 84 19.38 1.30 -43.66
N ILE A 85 19.20 2.61 -43.56
CA ILE A 85 20.30 3.60 -43.52
C ILE A 85 21.08 3.48 -42.21
N GLN A 86 20.41 3.28 -41.07
CA GLN A 86 21.07 3.07 -39.79
C GLN A 86 21.94 1.80 -39.82
N LYS A 87 21.45 0.71 -40.45
CA LYS A 87 22.26 -0.49 -40.69
C LYS A 87 23.49 -0.24 -41.58
N LEU A 88 23.44 0.73 -42.51
CA LEU A 88 24.62 1.11 -43.31
C LEU A 88 25.66 1.87 -42.47
N ILE A 89 25.21 2.71 -41.54
CA ILE A 89 26.07 3.40 -40.57
C ILE A 89 26.73 2.36 -39.65
N ASP A 90 25.94 1.45 -39.09
CA ASP A 90 26.43 0.43 -38.15
C ASP A 90 27.36 -0.59 -38.83
N SER A 91 27.21 -0.83 -40.14
CA SER A 91 28.08 -1.70 -40.95
C SER A 91 29.28 -0.99 -41.58
N ASN A 92 29.47 0.30 -41.30
CA ASN A 92 30.54 1.14 -41.84
C ASN A 92 30.61 1.15 -43.38
N ASN A 93 29.49 0.87 -44.06
CA ASN A 93 29.43 0.78 -45.52
C ASN A 93 28.89 2.08 -46.13
N GLY A 94 29.70 3.14 -46.04
CA GLY A 94 29.40 4.46 -46.57
C GLY A 94 30.06 5.56 -45.75
N ASP A 95 29.90 6.82 -46.19
CA ASP A 95 30.30 8.00 -45.44
C ASP A 95 29.29 8.25 -44.29
N PRO A 96 29.70 8.11 -43.02
CA PRO A 96 28.80 8.23 -41.87
C PRO A 96 28.25 9.66 -41.70
N GLY A 97 29.01 10.69 -42.06
CA GLY A 97 28.53 12.07 -41.98
C GLY A 97 27.42 12.34 -43.00
N ARG A 98 27.58 11.79 -44.21
CA ARG A 98 26.58 11.90 -45.28
C ARG A 98 25.33 11.09 -44.98
N LEU A 99 25.47 9.87 -44.46
CA LEU A 99 24.34 9.01 -44.08
C LEU A 99 23.55 9.61 -42.90
N GLN A 100 24.23 10.22 -41.92
CA GLN A 100 23.57 10.93 -40.83
C GLN A 100 22.77 12.13 -41.33
N HIS A 101 23.36 12.96 -42.20
CA HIS A 101 22.65 14.08 -42.82
C HIS A 101 21.39 13.64 -43.58
N ILE A 102 21.46 12.51 -44.28
CA ILE A 102 20.32 11.91 -44.98
C ILE A 102 19.25 11.43 -43.99
N CYS A 103 19.62 10.77 -42.88
CA CYS A 103 18.69 10.39 -41.81
C CYS A 103 18.01 11.61 -41.19
N ASP A 104 18.76 12.67 -40.93
CA ASP A 104 18.25 13.92 -40.35
C ASP A 104 17.28 14.62 -41.32
N MET A 105 17.57 14.60 -42.62
CA MET A 105 16.67 15.15 -43.64
C MET A 105 15.38 14.33 -43.80
N LEU A 106 15.48 13.00 -43.79
CA LEU A 106 14.33 12.09 -43.90
C LEU A 106 13.44 12.10 -42.65
N SER A 107 14.03 12.21 -41.45
CA SER A 107 13.26 12.38 -40.21
C SER A 107 12.53 13.73 -40.16
N GLN A 108 13.06 14.74 -40.84
CA GLN A 108 12.42 16.05 -41.03
C GLN A 108 11.44 16.11 -42.22
N ASN A 109 11.19 15.00 -42.93
CA ASN A 109 10.35 14.94 -44.14
C ASN A 109 10.76 15.94 -45.25
N LYS A 110 12.05 16.28 -45.36
CA LYS A 110 12.57 17.16 -46.42
C LYS A 110 12.93 16.36 -47.67
N PRO A 111 12.75 16.93 -48.89
CA PRO A 111 13.16 16.26 -50.12
C PRO A 111 14.68 16.13 -50.14
N LEU A 112 15.16 14.91 -50.45
CA LEU A 112 16.58 14.61 -50.51
C LEU A 112 17.20 15.17 -51.80
N TYR A 113 18.43 15.67 -51.75
CA TYR A 113 19.15 16.13 -52.94
C TYR A 113 19.37 14.98 -53.92
N HIS A 114 19.40 15.27 -55.23
CA HIS A 114 19.58 14.25 -56.27
C HIS A 114 20.87 13.42 -56.08
N SER A 115 21.96 14.08 -55.64
CA SER A 115 23.22 13.42 -55.32
C SER A 115 23.10 12.41 -54.17
N ASP A 116 22.25 12.68 -53.18
CA ASP A 116 22.03 11.83 -52.01
C ASP A 116 21.06 10.69 -52.32
N GLN A 117 20.11 10.89 -53.22
CA GLN A 117 19.24 9.83 -53.74
C GLN A 117 20.06 8.78 -54.50
N VAL A 118 20.89 9.21 -55.47
CA VAL A 118 21.77 8.32 -56.25
C VAL A 118 22.76 7.59 -55.34
N TYR A 119 23.23 8.26 -54.28
CA TYR A 119 24.13 7.66 -53.31
C TYR A 119 23.45 6.53 -52.50
N LEU A 120 22.21 6.72 -52.05
CA LEU A 120 21.43 5.68 -51.39
C LEU A 120 21.09 4.52 -52.33
N GLU A 121 20.72 4.81 -53.58
CA GLU A 121 20.41 3.80 -54.59
C GLU A 121 21.60 2.86 -54.84
N ASN A 122 22.80 3.43 -55.01
CA ASN A 122 24.04 2.69 -55.19
C ASN A 122 24.44 1.86 -53.96
N LYS A 123 24.08 2.29 -52.75
CA LYS A 123 24.49 1.63 -51.50
C LYS A 123 23.47 0.61 -50.99
N LEU A 124 22.18 0.80 -51.26
CA LEU A 124 21.11 -0.11 -50.86
C LEU A 124 20.81 -1.15 -51.94
N GLY A 125 21.29 -0.96 -53.18
CA GLY A 125 21.08 -1.90 -54.28
C GLY A 125 19.60 -2.03 -54.69
N ILE A 126 18.81 -0.97 -54.47
CA ILE A 126 17.37 -0.96 -54.75
C ILE A 126 17.12 -0.17 -56.03
N ASN A 127 16.92 -0.87 -57.14
CA ASN A 127 16.25 -0.31 -58.31
C ASN A 127 14.75 -0.36 -58.01
N ASN A 128 14.08 0.75 -57.68
CA ASN A 128 12.62 0.91 -57.85
C ASN A 128 12.15 2.36 -57.60
N THR A 129 11.90 3.08 -58.69
CA THR A 129 10.62 3.70 -59.12
C THR A 129 9.64 4.38 -58.14
N SER A 130 9.96 4.61 -56.86
CA SER A 130 9.05 5.30 -55.92
C SER A 130 9.42 6.77 -55.58
N LEU A 131 10.46 7.33 -56.22
CA LEU A 131 10.76 8.77 -56.19
C LEU A 131 10.46 9.43 -57.54
N LYS A 132 9.19 9.43 -57.94
CA LYS A 132 8.68 10.32 -58.98
C LYS A 132 7.34 10.87 -58.54
N ASN A 133 7.35 11.80 -57.61
CA ASN A 133 6.30 12.79 -57.45
C ASN A 133 6.91 14.01 -56.78
N ASN A 134 6.67 15.18 -57.38
CA ASN A 134 7.09 16.53 -57.00
C ASN A 134 8.46 16.97 -57.54
N ILE A 135 8.47 17.36 -58.81
CA ILE A 135 9.44 18.33 -59.36
C ILE A 135 8.64 19.51 -59.91
N PRO A 136 8.77 20.73 -59.36
CA PRO A 136 8.50 21.96 -60.09
C PRO A 136 9.61 22.17 -61.12
N HIS A 137 9.20 22.26 -62.37
CA HIS A 137 10.01 22.60 -63.53
C HIS A 137 10.62 23.99 -63.34
N PHE A 138 11.95 24.09 -63.33
CA PHE A 138 12.69 25.35 -63.36
C PHE A 138 13.62 25.30 -64.58
N ASP A 139 13.22 26.00 -65.64
CA ASP A 139 14.01 26.17 -66.86
C ASP A 139 15.19 27.10 -66.60
N VAL A 140 16.40 26.58 -66.84
CA VAL A 140 17.59 27.39 -67.06
C VAL A 140 18.14 26.97 -68.41
N CYS A 141 17.96 27.83 -69.42
CA CYS A 141 18.56 27.70 -70.74
C CYS A 141 20.09 27.91 -70.66
N PRO A 142 20.89 27.03 -71.29
CA PRO A 142 22.25 27.35 -71.67
C PRO A 142 22.34 27.67 -73.17
N GLU A 143 22.81 28.89 -73.43
CA GLU A 143 23.80 29.28 -74.46
C GLU A 143 23.58 28.88 -75.94
N ASP A 144 23.28 29.93 -76.72
CA ASP A 144 23.20 29.97 -78.17
C ASP A 144 24.53 29.62 -78.86
N LYS A 145 24.47 28.62 -79.75
CA LYS A 145 25.50 28.36 -80.77
C LYS A 145 25.22 29.21 -82.02
N ILE A 146 26.09 30.18 -82.24
CA ILE A 146 26.18 31.01 -83.45
C ILE A 146 26.33 30.12 -84.69
N LYS A 147 25.34 30.17 -85.60
CA LYS A 147 25.45 29.64 -86.96
C LYS A 147 25.77 30.77 -87.93
N HIS A 148 26.85 30.54 -88.69
CA HIS A 148 27.24 31.26 -89.90
C HIS A 148 26.07 31.54 -90.85
N MET A 149 25.95 32.78 -91.33
CA MET A 149 25.29 33.05 -92.61
C MET A 149 26.21 33.86 -93.53
N ASN A 150 26.23 33.40 -94.77
CA ASN A 150 27.15 33.76 -95.82
C ASN A 150 26.78 35.07 -96.52
N LYS A 151 27.85 35.81 -96.80
CA LYS A 151 28.09 36.78 -97.88
C LYS A 151 27.22 36.56 -99.13
N PHE A 152 26.42 37.56 -99.50
CA PHE A 152 25.87 37.71 -100.86
C PHE A 152 26.54 38.91 -101.52
N GLU A 153 27.46 38.64 -102.45
CA GLU A 153 27.97 39.60 -103.43
C GLU A 153 26.97 39.67 -104.60
N GLN A 154 26.41 40.84 -104.88
CA GLN A 154 25.70 41.11 -106.13
C GLN A 154 26.55 41.99 -107.04
N LYS A 155 27.09 41.31 -108.06
CA LYS A 155 27.78 41.83 -109.24
C LYS A 155 26.73 42.50 -110.14
N ILE A 156 26.90 43.80 -110.45
CA ILE A 156 26.12 44.47 -111.49
C ILE A 156 27.06 44.84 -112.64
N THR A 157 26.68 44.31 -113.80
CA THR A 157 27.35 44.32 -115.09
C THR A 157 27.24 45.70 -115.75
N LEU A 158 28.38 46.23 -116.20
CA LEU A 158 28.45 47.36 -117.14
C LEU A 158 28.06 46.88 -118.55
N THR A 159 27.06 47.51 -119.14
CA THR A 159 26.83 47.47 -120.59
C THR A 159 27.26 48.81 -121.18
N GLU A 160 28.44 48.82 -121.78
CA GLU A 160 28.87 49.79 -122.79
C GLU A 160 27.91 49.74 -123.98
N VAL A 161 27.39 50.89 -124.41
CA VAL A 161 26.85 51.06 -125.76
C VAL A 161 27.80 52.00 -126.49
N LYS A 162 28.67 51.40 -127.32
CA LYS A 162 29.43 52.09 -128.35
C LYS A 162 28.52 52.25 -129.58
N HIS A 163 28.40 53.46 -130.10
CA HIS A 163 28.00 53.68 -131.49
C HIS A 163 29.04 54.59 -132.13
N ASP A 164 29.87 53.98 -132.98
CA ASP A 164 30.78 54.64 -133.89
C ASP A 164 30.02 55.25 -135.09
N PRO A 165 30.60 56.27 -135.75
CA PRO A 165 29.91 57.17 -136.67
C PRO A 165 29.92 56.63 -138.11
N THR A 166 28.85 56.89 -138.87
CA THR A 166 28.83 56.67 -140.33
C THR A 166 28.38 57.93 -141.07
N PRO A 167 29.14 58.39 -142.10
CA PRO A 167 28.88 59.64 -142.81
C PRO A 167 27.91 59.46 -143.98
N LEU A 168 26.95 60.37 -144.13
CA LEU A 168 26.07 60.45 -145.30
C LEU A 168 26.51 61.61 -146.21
N LYS A 169 27.14 61.26 -147.33
CA LYS A 169 27.32 62.14 -148.49
C LYS A 169 25.99 62.20 -149.25
N LEU A 170 25.40 63.39 -149.38
CA LEU A 170 24.35 63.65 -150.39
C LEU A 170 24.86 64.67 -151.41
N ARG A 171 24.89 64.18 -152.64
CA ARG A 171 25.37 64.79 -153.88
C ARG A 171 24.19 65.52 -154.52
N GLY A 172 24.14 66.85 -154.38
CA GLY A 172 23.22 67.69 -155.15
C GLY A 172 23.85 68.08 -156.49
N LEU A 173 23.20 67.74 -157.59
CA LEU A 173 23.56 68.16 -158.95
C LEU A 173 23.18 69.64 -159.12
N MET A 174 24.14 70.50 -159.49
CA MET A 174 23.88 71.92 -159.77
C MET A 174 23.09 72.11 -161.09
N PRO A 175 22.24 73.15 -161.19
CA PRO A 175 21.51 73.50 -162.41
C PRO A 175 22.44 73.89 -163.58
N LYS A 176 22.07 73.49 -164.80
CA LYS A 176 22.91 73.56 -166.02
C LYS A 176 23.24 74.98 -166.54
N ASP A 177 22.77 76.04 -165.90
CA ASP A 177 23.02 77.43 -166.33
C ASP A 177 23.96 78.21 -165.41
N TRP A 178 24.64 77.54 -164.47
CA TRP A 178 25.60 78.18 -163.56
C TRP A 178 27.00 78.28 -164.19
N HIS A 179 27.37 79.49 -164.62
CA HIS A 179 28.71 79.82 -165.12
C HIS A 179 29.45 80.57 -164.01
N PRO A 180 30.67 80.16 -163.60
CA PRO A 180 31.40 80.87 -162.55
C PRO A 180 31.79 82.27 -163.04
N PRO A 181 31.49 83.35 -162.28
CA PRO A 181 31.98 84.68 -162.63
C PRO A 181 33.51 84.73 -162.53
N GLU A 182 34.12 85.35 -163.54
CA GLU A 182 35.56 85.60 -163.62
C GLU A 182 36.03 86.39 -162.39
N ASN A 183 36.87 85.73 -161.58
CA ASN A 183 37.95 86.32 -160.80
C ASN A 183 37.62 87.60 -159.98
N ASN A 184 36.71 87.51 -159.01
CA ASN A 184 36.69 88.40 -157.84
C ASN A 184 37.27 87.64 -156.63
N SER A 185 38.58 87.40 -156.66
CA SER A 185 39.31 86.66 -155.62
C SER A 185 39.23 87.29 -154.22
N ASN A 186 38.80 88.56 -154.09
CA ASN A 186 38.73 89.29 -152.82
C ASN A 186 37.43 89.08 -152.02
N GLU A 187 36.29 88.85 -152.68
CA GLU A 187 35.01 88.62 -151.96
C GLU A 187 34.87 87.16 -151.52
N LEU A 188 35.34 86.20 -152.33
CA LEU A 188 35.37 84.79 -151.96
C LEU A 188 36.35 84.50 -150.81
N THR A 189 37.50 85.19 -150.77
CA THR A 189 38.43 85.08 -149.62
C THR A 189 37.80 85.65 -148.36
N GLY A 190 37.11 86.79 -148.42
CA GLY A 190 36.38 87.34 -147.27
C GLY A 190 35.24 86.44 -146.75
N ILE A 191 34.56 85.69 -147.63
CA ILE A 191 33.55 84.69 -147.22
C ILE A 191 34.23 83.45 -146.61
N TYR A 192 35.34 82.98 -147.18
CA TYR A 192 36.07 81.82 -146.66
C TYR A 192 36.71 82.11 -145.29
N GLU A 193 37.26 83.32 -145.10
CA GLU A 193 37.74 83.78 -143.79
C GLU A 193 36.61 83.85 -142.77
N LYS A 194 35.42 84.35 -143.14
CA LYS A 194 34.25 84.35 -142.25
C LYS A 194 33.80 82.94 -141.86
N ILE A 195 33.71 82.02 -142.82
CA ILE A 195 33.38 80.62 -142.57
C ILE A 195 34.41 80.01 -141.62
N LYS A 196 35.69 80.25 -141.85
CA LYS A 196 36.77 79.77 -140.97
C LYS A 196 36.65 80.34 -139.56
N THR A 197 36.39 81.65 -139.41
CA THR A 197 36.17 82.25 -138.08
C THR A 197 34.92 81.70 -137.40
N GLU A 198 33.87 81.36 -138.16
CA GLU A 198 32.63 80.81 -137.61
C GLU A 198 32.77 79.32 -137.25
N GLU A 199 33.55 78.54 -138.01
CA GLU A 199 33.99 77.20 -137.64
C GLU A 199 34.85 77.21 -136.37
N GLU A 200 35.78 78.15 -136.25
CA GLU A 200 36.57 78.35 -135.02
C GLU A 200 35.68 78.71 -133.83
N LEU A 201 34.68 79.59 -134.00
CA LEU A 201 33.69 79.91 -132.97
C LEU A 201 32.80 78.70 -132.59
N LEU A 202 32.45 77.84 -133.55
CA LEU A 202 31.70 76.61 -133.28
C LEU A 202 32.54 75.58 -132.52
N ASP A 203 33.82 75.44 -132.85
CA ASP A 203 34.76 74.58 -132.12
C ASP A 203 34.94 75.07 -130.67
N ASP A 204 35.09 76.38 -130.46
CA ASP A 204 35.15 76.96 -129.11
C ASP A 204 33.83 76.79 -128.33
N ARG A 205 32.68 76.92 -129.01
CA ARG A 205 31.38 76.63 -128.39
C ARG A 205 31.25 75.16 -128.01
N GLN A 206 31.80 74.25 -128.81
CA GLN A 206 31.83 72.82 -128.51
C GLN A 206 32.74 72.53 -127.29
N LYS A 207 33.92 73.14 -127.22
CA LYS A 207 34.80 73.05 -126.04
C LYS A 207 34.11 73.54 -124.77
N ILE A 208 33.41 74.68 -124.84
CA ILE A 208 32.63 75.21 -123.70
C ILE A 208 31.52 74.24 -123.31
N TYR A 209 30.81 73.66 -124.27
CA TYR A 209 29.76 72.68 -124.01
C TYR A 209 30.30 71.41 -123.33
N ASP A 210 31.43 70.89 -123.81
CA ASP A 210 32.09 69.72 -123.23
C ASP A 210 32.61 70.01 -121.81
N GLU A 211 33.14 71.21 -121.57
CA GLU A 211 33.53 71.67 -120.23
C GLU A 211 32.32 71.79 -119.29
N ILE A 212 31.20 72.36 -119.75
CA ILE A 212 29.94 72.42 -119.00
C ILE A 212 29.47 71.00 -118.65
N ASN A 213 29.53 70.05 -119.59
CA ASN A 213 29.15 68.67 -119.33
C ASN A 213 30.07 67.98 -118.34
N LEU A 214 31.39 68.22 -118.41
CA LEU A 214 32.35 67.73 -117.43
C LEU A 214 32.05 68.29 -116.03
N GLN A 215 31.75 69.58 -115.92
CA GLN A 215 31.36 70.22 -114.68
C GLN A 215 30.03 69.68 -114.13
N ARG A 216 29.03 69.45 -115.00
CA ARG A 216 27.76 68.82 -114.61
C ARG A 216 27.98 67.41 -114.06
N SER A 217 28.82 66.61 -114.70
CA SER A 217 29.18 65.27 -114.21
C SER A 217 29.87 65.34 -112.84
N LYS A 218 30.85 66.24 -112.67
CA LYS A 218 31.51 66.47 -111.36
C LYS A 218 30.49 66.88 -110.28
N LEU A 219 29.56 67.78 -110.60
CA LEU A 219 28.50 68.20 -109.68
C LEU A 219 27.57 67.04 -109.32
N SER A 220 27.15 66.21 -110.29
CA SER A 220 26.34 65.02 -110.02
C SER A 220 27.03 64.04 -109.07
N HIS A 221 28.34 63.81 -109.25
CA HIS A 221 29.12 62.98 -108.33
C HIS A 221 29.18 63.59 -106.92
N LEU A 222 29.38 64.91 -106.81
CA LEU A 222 29.35 65.59 -105.51
C LEU A 222 27.99 65.49 -104.82
N ILE A 223 26.89 65.61 -105.58
CA ILE A 223 25.53 65.45 -105.05
C ILE A 223 25.31 64.02 -104.54
N LEU A 224 25.78 63.01 -105.28
CA LEU A 224 25.67 61.60 -104.88
C LEU A 224 26.46 61.34 -103.59
N ASN A 225 27.73 61.75 -103.56
CA ASN A 225 28.58 61.60 -102.39
C ASN A 225 27.99 62.31 -101.16
N ARG A 226 27.47 63.53 -101.32
CA ARG A 226 26.80 64.25 -100.23
C ARG A 226 25.61 63.46 -99.68
N LYS A 227 24.77 62.90 -100.55
CA LYS A 227 23.62 62.07 -100.12
C LYS A 227 24.07 60.83 -99.36
N ASP A 228 25.16 60.20 -99.78
CA ASP A 228 25.68 59.01 -99.10
C ASP A 228 26.32 59.37 -97.75
N TYR A 229 27.03 60.49 -97.64
CA TYR A 229 27.51 61.00 -96.35
C TYR A 229 26.36 61.41 -95.42
N GLU A 230 25.32 62.08 -95.93
CA GLU A 230 24.13 62.42 -95.14
C GLU A 230 23.46 61.15 -94.57
N LYS A 231 23.39 60.07 -95.35
CA LYS A 231 22.90 58.77 -94.86
C LYS A 231 23.82 58.15 -93.80
N GLN A 232 25.14 58.19 -94.01
CA GLN A 232 26.10 57.68 -93.03
C GLN A 232 25.99 58.43 -91.70
N VAL A 233 25.92 59.76 -91.75
CA VAL A 233 25.72 60.62 -90.57
C VAL A 233 24.40 60.29 -89.87
N LEU A 234 23.32 60.06 -90.64
CA LEU A 234 22.04 59.69 -90.06
C LEU A 234 22.10 58.32 -89.35
N LEU A 235 22.72 57.32 -89.97
CA LEU A 235 22.88 55.99 -89.37
C LEU A 235 23.71 56.07 -88.08
N GLU A 236 24.85 56.76 -88.12
CA GLU A 236 25.69 56.95 -86.94
C GLU A 236 24.96 57.71 -85.82
N LYS A 237 24.19 58.74 -86.17
CA LYS A 237 23.34 59.46 -85.21
C LYS A 237 22.32 58.53 -84.55
N THR A 238 21.61 57.69 -85.32
CA THR A 238 20.63 56.76 -84.76
C THR A 238 21.27 55.69 -83.87
N LEU A 239 22.48 55.23 -84.24
CA LEU A 239 23.26 54.29 -83.43
C LEU A 239 23.67 54.92 -82.09
N LEU A 240 24.21 56.14 -82.13
CA LEU A 240 24.60 56.87 -80.93
C LEU A 240 23.39 57.20 -80.04
N GLU A 241 22.27 57.61 -80.63
CA GLU A 241 21.02 57.84 -79.88
C GLU A 241 20.54 56.55 -79.18
N SER A 242 20.57 55.41 -79.87
CA SER A 242 20.23 54.11 -79.26
C SER A 242 21.17 53.78 -78.10
N GLN A 243 22.48 53.92 -78.28
CA GLN A 243 23.47 53.67 -77.23
C GLN A 243 23.28 54.60 -76.02
N ILE A 244 23.03 55.90 -76.26
CA ILE A 244 22.75 56.87 -75.21
C ILE A 244 21.49 56.49 -74.42
N THR A 245 20.43 56.03 -75.09
CA THR A 245 19.21 55.60 -74.40
C THR A 245 19.42 54.35 -73.56
N GLU A 246 20.21 53.39 -74.04
CA GLU A 246 20.56 52.18 -73.29
C GLU A 246 21.40 52.52 -72.04
N GLU A 247 22.41 53.37 -72.20
CA GLU A 247 23.22 53.86 -71.09
C GLU A 247 22.40 54.63 -70.05
N HIS A 248 21.41 55.44 -70.48
CA HIS A 248 20.50 56.10 -69.55
C HIS A 248 19.66 55.11 -68.74
N ILE A 249 19.16 54.04 -69.36
CA ILE A 249 18.43 52.97 -68.66
C ILE A 249 19.37 52.27 -67.67
N ASN A 250 20.61 51.98 -68.06
CA ASN A 250 21.62 51.38 -67.21
C ASN A 250 21.94 52.26 -65.99
N ILE A 251 22.17 53.56 -66.18
CA ILE A 251 22.41 54.51 -65.09
C ILE A 251 21.20 54.60 -64.17
N GLN A 252 19.98 54.62 -64.72
CA GLN A 252 18.76 54.67 -63.91
C GLN A 252 18.58 53.41 -63.05
N THR A 253 18.83 52.22 -63.60
CA THR A 253 18.76 50.97 -62.86
C THR A 253 19.84 50.90 -61.77
N GLN A 254 21.07 51.31 -62.06
CA GLN A 254 22.16 51.39 -61.08
C GLN A 254 21.84 52.38 -59.95
N THR A 255 21.24 53.53 -60.27
CA THR A 255 20.84 54.53 -59.28
C THR A 255 19.79 53.96 -58.32
N LYS A 256 18.76 53.29 -58.85
CA LYS A 256 17.74 52.62 -58.04
C LYS A 256 18.34 51.57 -57.10
N ILE A 257 19.29 50.77 -57.59
CA ILE A 257 19.99 49.78 -56.76
C ILE A 257 20.81 50.46 -55.66
N SER A 258 21.51 51.55 -55.97
CA SER A 258 22.28 52.32 -54.99
C SER A 258 21.39 52.92 -53.89
N GLU A 259 20.24 53.49 -54.25
CA GLU A 259 19.25 54.01 -53.29
C GLU A 259 18.73 52.90 -52.36
N GLN A 260 18.47 51.70 -52.90
CA GLN A 260 18.09 50.53 -52.11
C GLN A 260 19.21 50.10 -51.15
N ILE A 261 20.46 50.07 -51.61
CA ILE A 261 21.63 49.76 -50.78
C ILE A 261 21.77 50.76 -49.63
N ILE A 262 21.59 52.06 -49.90
CA ILE A 262 21.63 53.10 -48.86
C ILE A 262 20.51 52.88 -47.84
N SER A 263 19.29 52.59 -48.30
CA SER A 263 18.14 52.30 -47.42
C SER A 263 18.41 51.09 -46.52
N GLN A 264 18.90 49.99 -47.10
CA GLN A 264 19.24 48.78 -46.37
C GLN A 264 20.38 49.02 -45.36
N LYS A 265 21.37 49.85 -45.71
CA LYS A 265 22.48 50.18 -44.80
C LYS A 265 21.96 50.91 -43.54
N VAL A 266 21.04 51.84 -43.70
CA VAL A 266 20.41 52.57 -42.57
C VAL A 266 19.61 51.61 -41.70
N GLU A 267 18.85 50.69 -42.30
CA GLU A 267 18.11 49.66 -41.55
C GLU A 267 19.04 48.71 -40.79
N LEU A 268 20.13 48.27 -41.42
CA LEU A 268 21.15 47.44 -40.77
C LEU A 268 21.79 48.13 -39.56
N GLU A 269 22.02 49.45 -39.60
CA GLU A 269 22.52 50.18 -38.45
C GLU A 269 21.50 50.23 -37.30
N LYS A 270 20.21 50.42 -37.59
CA LYS A 270 19.14 50.35 -36.59
C LYS A 270 19.06 48.97 -35.94
N VAL A 271 19.04 47.90 -36.76
CA VAL A 271 19.01 46.52 -36.27
C VAL A 271 20.25 46.20 -35.42
N LYS A 272 21.44 46.70 -35.80
CA LYS A 272 22.66 46.54 -34.98
C LYS A 272 22.54 47.24 -33.62
N PHE A 273 21.96 48.44 -33.58
CA PHE A 273 21.73 49.15 -32.33
C PHE A 273 20.76 48.39 -31.42
N GLU A 274 19.62 47.96 -31.97
CA GLU A 274 18.61 47.16 -31.24
C GLU A 274 19.20 45.85 -30.72
N ARG A 275 19.98 45.14 -31.54
CA ARG A 275 20.70 43.93 -31.13
C ARG A 275 21.64 44.19 -29.95
N ASN A 276 22.38 45.30 -29.97
CA ASN A 276 23.31 45.64 -28.90
C ASN A 276 22.58 45.95 -27.59
N GLU A 277 21.45 46.66 -27.65
CA GLU A 277 20.61 46.93 -26.47
C GLU A 277 19.99 45.64 -25.92
N LEU A 278 19.50 44.75 -26.80
CA LEU A 278 18.99 43.43 -26.42
C LEU A 278 20.09 42.58 -25.78
N MET A 279 21.31 42.58 -26.33
CA MET A 279 22.44 41.88 -25.74
C MET A 279 22.80 42.41 -24.34
N LYS A 280 22.77 43.73 -24.11
CA LYS A 280 22.98 44.30 -22.78
C LYS A 280 21.91 43.82 -21.79
N LYS A 281 20.64 43.82 -22.18
CA LYS A 281 19.53 43.31 -21.35
C LYS A 281 19.73 41.84 -21.01
N ILE A 282 20.05 41.00 -22.00
CA ILE A 282 20.37 39.58 -21.79
C ILE A 282 21.53 39.41 -20.80
N THR A 283 22.60 40.20 -20.91
CA THR A 283 23.74 40.09 -19.99
C THR A 283 23.34 40.45 -18.55
N ILE A 284 22.55 41.50 -18.37
CA ILE A 284 22.06 41.92 -17.05
C ILE A 284 21.16 40.83 -16.45
N GLU A 285 20.19 40.33 -17.21
CA GLU A 285 19.29 39.26 -16.74
C GLU A 285 20.04 37.96 -16.41
N LYS A 286 21.06 37.61 -17.22
CA LYS A 286 21.91 36.46 -16.93
C LYS A 286 22.65 36.63 -15.60
N ASP A 287 23.18 37.82 -15.32
CA ASP A 287 23.88 38.11 -14.08
C ASP A 287 22.94 38.10 -12.87
N THR A 288 21.71 38.61 -13.00
CA THR A 288 20.70 38.54 -11.94
C THR A 288 20.28 37.10 -11.65
N ILE A 289 19.98 36.32 -12.70
CA ILE A 289 19.63 34.89 -12.55
C ILE A 289 20.78 34.11 -11.90
N THR A 290 22.03 34.40 -12.26
CA THR A 290 23.20 33.73 -11.67
C THR A 290 23.34 34.06 -10.19
N LYS A 291 23.12 35.31 -9.78
CA LYS A 291 23.12 35.73 -8.37
C LYS A 291 21.98 35.09 -7.58
N ASP A 292 20.77 35.07 -8.14
CA ASP A 292 19.60 34.46 -7.51
C ASP A 292 19.77 32.96 -7.34
N LEU A 293 20.30 32.27 -8.35
CA LEU A 293 20.60 30.83 -8.29
C LEU A 293 21.67 30.53 -7.24
N GLN A 294 22.70 31.37 -7.13
CA GLN A 294 23.71 31.23 -6.08
C GLN A 294 23.12 31.45 -4.68
N TYR A 295 22.23 32.44 -4.52
CA TYR A 295 21.53 32.70 -3.27
C TYR A 295 20.63 31.53 -2.86
N GLN A 296 19.83 30.99 -3.79
CA GLN A 296 19.00 29.81 -3.55
C GLN A 296 19.83 28.58 -3.19
N LYS A 297 20.97 28.36 -3.86
CA LYS A 297 21.88 27.27 -3.54
C LYS A 297 22.43 27.39 -2.11
N ASN A 298 22.83 28.59 -1.69
CA ASN A 298 23.30 28.84 -0.34
C ASN A 298 22.20 28.59 0.71
N GLN A 299 20.97 29.05 0.46
CA GLN A 299 19.83 28.76 1.34
C GLN A 299 19.56 27.26 1.43
N LEU A 300 19.57 26.53 0.31
CA LEU A 300 19.38 25.09 0.30
C LEU A 300 20.45 24.37 1.13
N THR A 301 21.72 24.76 0.99
CA THR A 301 22.81 24.18 1.80
C THR A 301 22.64 24.47 3.29
N GLN A 302 22.15 25.66 3.65
CA GLN A 302 21.87 26.01 5.04
C GLN A 302 20.72 25.16 5.60
N THR A 303 19.60 25.06 4.89
CA THR A 303 18.46 24.21 5.30
C THR A 303 18.86 22.74 5.41
N GLN A 304 19.75 22.24 4.55
CA GLN A 304 20.28 20.87 4.65
C GLN A 304 21.10 20.67 5.94
N LEU A 305 21.94 21.63 6.33
CA LEU A 305 22.70 21.56 7.58
C LEU A 305 21.77 21.60 8.80
N GLU A 306 20.78 22.49 8.80
CA GLU A 306 19.77 22.58 9.87
C GLU A 306 18.96 21.27 9.98
N GLN A 307 18.60 20.65 8.86
CA GLN A 307 17.93 19.36 8.83
C GLN A 307 18.81 18.24 9.44
N GLU A 308 20.11 18.22 9.15
CA GLU A 308 21.04 17.25 9.74
C GLU A 308 21.17 17.42 11.27
N GLU A 309 21.19 18.66 11.76
CA GLU A 309 21.19 18.96 13.20
C GLU A 309 19.92 18.50 13.90
N ILE A 310 18.75 18.78 13.31
CA ILE A 310 17.45 18.31 13.82
C ILE A 310 17.41 16.77 13.83
N GLU A 311 17.90 16.10 12.78
CA GLU A 311 17.93 14.63 12.74
C GLU A 311 18.83 14.04 13.83
N LYS A 312 19.97 14.68 14.11
CA LYS A 312 20.85 14.30 15.24
C LYS A 312 20.13 14.45 16.59
N GLN A 313 19.39 15.54 16.80
CA GLN A 313 18.60 15.75 18.02
C GLN A 313 17.49 14.71 18.17
N ILE A 314 16.74 14.43 17.10
CA ILE A 314 15.69 13.39 17.09
C ILE A 314 16.28 12.02 17.45
N LYS A 315 17.44 11.65 16.89
CA LYS A 315 18.11 10.39 17.24
C LYS A 315 18.50 10.31 18.71
N GLN A 316 18.97 11.42 19.29
CA GLN A 316 19.30 11.49 20.71
C GLN A 316 18.05 11.34 21.59
N GLU A 317 16.96 12.04 21.26
CA GLU A 317 15.68 11.94 21.97
C GLU A 317 15.08 10.53 21.88
N GLN A 318 15.15 9.89 20.71
CA GLN A 318 14.72 8.49 20.54
C GLN A 318 15.50 7.53 21.44
N ILE A 319 16.82 7.73 21.57
CA ILE A 319 17.66 6.93 22.48
C ILE A 319 17.26 7.17 23.94
N LEU A 320 17.04 8.43 24.35
CA LEU A 320 16.61 8.77 25.71
C LEU A 320 15.23 8.17 26.02
N LEU A 321 14.28 8.29 25.11
CA LEU A 321 12.95 7.72 25.24
C LEU A 321 13.00 6.20 25.36
N SER A 322 13.84 5.53 24.56
CA SER A 322 14.04 4.07 24.64
C SER A 322 14.58 3.66 26.00
N LYS A 323 15.59 4.36 26.53
CA LYS A 323 16.13 4.13 27.88
C LYS A 323 15.07 4.32 28.97
N MET A 324 14.27 5.39 28.87
CA MET A 324 13.19 5.65 29.83
C MET A 324 12.11 4.56 29.79
N ILE A 325 11.76 4.05 28.61
CA ILE A 325 10.83 2.93 28.45
C ILE A 325 11.40 1.65 29.10
N GLU A 326 12.68 1.36 28.90
CA GLU A 326 13.34 0.20 29.52
C GLU A 326 13.35 0.32 31.05
N GLU A 327 13.67 1.50 31.58
CA GLU A 327 13.66 1.76 33.02
C GLU A 327 12.25 1.63 33.62
N GLN A 328 11.24 2.19 32.96
CA GLN A 328 9.84 2.04 33.37
C GLN A 328 9.39 0.57 33.36
N LYS A 329 9.75 -0.19 32.32
CA LYS A 329 9.46 -1.63 32.24
C LYS A 329 10.11 -2.39 33.39
N PHE A 330 11.37 -2.09 33.69
CA PHE A 330 12.11 -2.72 34.78
C PHE A 330 11.48 -2.40 36.15
N ASN A 331 11.10 -1.14 36.38
CA ASN A 331 10.42 -0.74 37.61
C ASN A 331 9.04 -1.40 37.75
N LEU A 332 8.26 -1.50 36.67
CA LEU A 332 6.98 -2.22 36.67
C LEU A 332 7.17 -3.71 37.00
N LEU A 333 8.19 -4.36 36.44
CA LEU A 333 8.50 -5.76 36.73
C LEU A 333 8.85 -5.96 38.20
N LYS A 334 9.64 -5.06 38.79
CA LYS A 334 9.93 -5.08 40.24
C LYS A 334 8.67 -4.91 41.07
N GLN A 335 7.82 -3.93 40.75
CA GLN A 335 6.56 -3.72 41.45
C GLN A 335 5.64 -4.95 41.34
N ALA A 336 5.55 -5.58 40.16
CA ALA A 336 4.79 -6.80 39.95
C ALA A 336 5.34 -7.98 40.76
N GLN A 337 6.67 -8.08 40.94
CA GLN A 337 7.27 -9.07 41.83
C GLN A 337 6.93 -8.81 43.29
N ILE A 338 7.10 -7.59 43.79
CA ILE A 338 6.74 -7.22 45.17
C ILE A 338 5.25 -7.49 45.43
N ALA A 339 4.37 -7.16 44.49
CA ALA A 339 2.94 -7.42 44.60
C ALA A 339 2.60 -8.93 44.62
N ARG A 340 3.42 -9.79 44.00
CA ARG A 340 3.29 -11.26 44.14
C ARG A 340 3.73 -11.71 45.53
N GLU A 341 4.89 -11.26 46.01
CA GLU A 341 5.39 -11.59 47.35
C GLU A 341 4.42 -11.13 48.46
N ILE A 342 3.80 -9.95 48.31
CA ILE A 342 2.76 -9.49 49.24
C ILE A 342 1.55 -10.42 49.23
N ARG A 343 1.08 -10.85 48.05
CA ARG A 343 -0.04 -11.79 47.94
C ARG A 343 0.28 -13.14 48.59
N GLU A 344 1.47 -13.68 48.37
CA GLU A 344 1.93 -14.90 49.02
C GLU A 344 1.91 -14.74 50.55
N LYS A 345 2.52 -13.67 51.08
CA LYS A 345 2.49 -13.38 52.53
C LYS A 345 1.08 -13.17 53.08
N GLN A 346 0.17 -12.57 52.32
CA GLN A 346 -1.24 -12.45 52.70
C GLN A 346 -1.90 -13.83 52.81
N THR A 347 -1.66 -14.74 51.85
CA THR A 347 -2.21 -16.11 51.93
C THR A 347 -1.67 -16.88 53.13
N ASP A 348 -0.38 -16.71 53.47
CA ASP A 348 0.20 -17.38 54.63
C ASP A 348 -0.29 -16.75 55.96
N LEU A 349 -0.48 -15.43 56.01
CA LEU A 349 -1.11 -14.77 57.15
C LEU A 349 -2.57 -15.24 57.35
N GLU A 350 -3.30 -15.48 56.27
CA GLU A 350 -4.67 -15.98 56.34
C GLU A 350 -4.73 -17.43 56.82
N LYS A 351 -3.76 -18.28 56.42
CA LYS A 351 -3.61 -19.63 56.99
C LYS A 351 -3.31 -19.57 58.48
N THR A 352 -2.33 -18.76 58.90
CA THR A 352 -1.98 -18.64 60.33
C THR A 352 -3.12 -18.06 61.18
N LYS A 353 -3.93 -17.14 60.63
CA LYS A 353 -5.16 -16.68 61.28
C LYS A 353 -6.17 -17.81 61.50
N LYS A 354 -6.43 -18.63 60.48
CA LYS A 354 -7.32 -19.79 60.61
C LYS A 354 -6.81 -20.77 61.67
N GLU A 355 -5.51 -21.05 61.69
CA GLU A 355 -4.88 -21.89 62.73
C GLU A 355 -5.04 -21.29 64.13
N CYS A 356 -4.84 -19.98 64.30
CA CYS A 356 -5.10 -19.30 65.57
C CYS A 356 -6.57 -19.39 65.99
N ASP A 357 -7.51 -19.17 65.07
CA ASP A 357 -8.95 -19.29 65.34
C ASP A 357 -9.32 -20.72 65.76
N ASP A 358 -8.73 -21.74 65.12
CA ASP A 358 -8.89 -23.16 65.49
C ASP A 358 -8.33 -23.44 66.89
N ILE A 359 -7.12 -22.95 67.20
CA ILE A 359 -6.51 -23.08 68.54
C ILE A 359 -7.37 -22.38 69.59
N THR A 360 -7.87 -21.18 69.33
CA THR A 360 -8.76 -20.49 70.28
C THR A 360 -10.06 -21.25 70.50
N SER A 361 -10.62 -21.86 69.43
CA SER A 361 -11.80 -22.72 69.54
C SER A 361 -11.51 -23.98 70.37
N GLN A 362 -10.33 -24.58 70.21
CA GLN A 362 -9.89 -25.70 71.04
C GLN A 362 -9.67 -25.29 72.50
N VAL A 363 -8.98 -24.18 72.76
CA VAL A 363 -8.71 -23.67 74.12
C VAL A 363 -10.00 -23.31 74.83
N THR A 364 -10.97 -22.71 74.16
CA THR A 364 -12.29 -22.42 74.76
C THR A 364 -13.03 -23.71 75.12
N GLN A 365 -12.98 -24.74 74.26
CA GLN A 365 -13.54 -26.05 74.57
C GLN A 365 -12.80 -26.76 75.72
N GLU A 366 -11.48 -26.64 75.81
CA GLU A 366 -10.72 -27.18 76.94
C GLU A 366 -11.03 -26.43 78.25
N LYS A 367 -11.24 -25.11 78.17
CA LYS A 367 -11.62 -24.30 79.32
C LYS A 367 -12.99 -24.70 79.87
N THR A 368 -13.99 -24.97 79.02
CA THR A 368 -15.29 -25.46 79.49
C THR A 368 -15.17 -26.84 80.14
N LYS A 369 -14.37 -27.75 79.57
CA LYS A 369 -14.06 -29.05 80.20
C LYS A 369 -13.35 -28.88 81.56
N LEU A 370 -12.47 -27.89 81.68
CA LEU A 370 -11.76 -27.58 82.93
C LEU A 370 -12.73 -27.03 83.99
N ASP A 371 -13.63 -26.12 83.60
CA ASP A 371 -14.69 -25.60 84.49
C ASP A 371 -15.61 -26.72 84.98
N GLU A 372 -15.98 -27.68 84.12
CA GLU A 372 -16.72 -28.89 84.48
C GLU A 372 -15.93 -29.77 85.46
N SER A 373 -14.65 -29.99 85.19
CA SER A 373 -13.74 -30.73 86.09
C SER A 373 -13.62 -30.05 87.45
N GLU A 374 -13.57 -28.72 87.52
CA GLU A 374 -13.53 -27.97 88.78
C GLU A 374 -14.84 -28.12 89.57
N LYS A 375 -16.00 -28.10 88.90
CA LYS A 375 -17.31 -28.38 89.52
C LYS A 375 -17.36 -29.80 90.09
N LEU A 376 -16.91 -30.80 89.33
CA LEU A 376 -16.81 -32.18 89.79
C LEU A 376 -15.88 -32.31 91.00
N LYS A 377 -14.72 -31.64 90.99
CA LYS A 377 -13.80 -31.61 92.14
C LYS A 377 -14.45 -31.03 93.39
N LYS A 378 -15.23 -29.95 93.27
CA LYS A 378 -15.99 -29.36 94.38
C LYS A 378 -17.04 -30.34 94.91
N LEU A 379 -17.73 -31.05 94.02
CA LEU A 379 -18.72 -32.08 94.39
C LEU A 379 -18.07 -33.27 95.11
N ILE A 380 -16.93 -33.77 94.62
CA ILE A 380 -16.18 -34.85 95.26
C ILE A 380 -15.76 -34.43 96.68
N LYS A 381 -15.23 -33.22 96.86
CA LYS A 381 -14.88 -32.71 98.20
C LYS A 381 -16.08 -32.67 99.17
N LEU A 382 -17.28 -32.33 98.67
CA LEU A 382 -18.51 -32.38 99.47
C LEU A 382 -18.84 -33.82 99.88
N GLN A 383 -18.82 -34.74 98.92
CA GLN A 383 -19.06 -36.17 99.18
C GLN A 383 -18.03 -36.78 100.13
N GLU A 384 -16.75 -36.41 100.01
CA GLU A 384 -15.69 -36.83 100.92
C GLU A 384 -15.96 -36.34 102.36
N ASN A 385 -16.35 -35.08 102.53
CA ASN A 385 -16.72 -34.54 103.84
C ASN A 385 -17.92 -35.25 104.46
N ASP A 386 -18.95 -35.54 103.65
CA ASP A 386 -20.11 -36.30 104.12
C ASP A 386 -19.74 -37.73 104.50
N LEU A 387 -18.84 -38.37 103.76
CA LEU A 387 -18.31 -39.69 104.09
C LEU A 387 -17.49 -39.67 105.40
N ILE A 388 -16.70 -38.61 105.62
CA ILE A 388 -15.96 -38.41 106.89
C ILE A 388 -16.94 -38.28 108.05
N LYS A 389 -17.99 -37.44 107.92
CA LYS A 389 -19.04 -37.34 108.95
C LYS A 389 -19.71 -38.67 109.22
N ALA A 390 -20.10 -39.41 108.17
CA ALA A 390 -20.68 -40.74 108.32
C ALA A 390 -19.73 -41.74 109.00
N LYS A 391 -18.42 -41.65 108.73
CA LYS A 391 -17.39 -42.45 109.41
C LYS A 391 -17.29 -42.09 110.89
N GLU A 392 -17.32 -40.80 111.25
CA GLU A 392 -17.33 -40.34 112.64
C GLU A 392 -18.58 -40.80 113.39
N GLU A 393 -19.76 -40.70 112.77
CA GLU A 393 -21.01 -41.24 113.32
C GLU A 393 -20.92 -42.75 113.53
N ARG A 394 -20.39 -43.49 112.55
CA ARG A 394 -20.17 -44.93 112.67
C ARG A 394 -19.21 -45.26 113.82
N LEU A 395 -18.15 -44.47 114.03
CA LEU A 395 -17.25 -44.64 115.17
C LEU A 395 -17.96 -44.41 116.51
N LYS A 396 -18.79 -43.37 116.63
CA LYS A 396 -19.63 -43.12 117.81
C LYS A 396 -20.57 -44.31 118.08
N ILE A 397 -21.21 -44.85 117.05
CA ILE A 397 -22.07 -46.04 117.16
C ILE A 397 -21.25 -47.25 117.63
N ILE A 398 -20.04 -47.46 117.09
CA ILE A 398 -19.16 -48.54 117.51
C ILE A 398 -18.78 -48.39 118.99
N GLU A 399 -18.45 -47.19 119.47
CA GLU A 399 -18.19 -46.93 120.90
C GLU A 399 -19.40 -47.22 121.79
N ILE A 400 -20.61 -46.92 121.33
CA ILE A 400 -21.84 -47.28 122.04
C ILE A 400 -21.99 -48.80 122.09
N ILE A 401 -21.78 -49.48 120.95
CA ILE A 401 -21.85 -50.95 120.86
C ILE A 401 -20.80 -51.61 121.76
N THR A 402 -19.57 -51.09 121.86
CA THR A 402 -18.55 -51.67 122.75
C THR A 402 -18.92 -51.52 124.22
N LYS A 403 -19.44 -50.34 124.63
CA LYS A 403 -19.98 -50.13 125.99
C LYS A 403 -21.15 -51.06 126.30
N GLU A 404 -22.07 -51.25 125.35
CA GLU A 404 -23.16 -52.22 125.49
C GLU A 404 -22.65 -53.66 125.58
N LYS A 405 -21.69 -54.05 124.75
CA LYS A 405 -21.06 -55.38 124.81
C LYS A 405 -20.40 -55.64 126.17
N GLU A 406 -19.71 -54.65 126.74
CA GLU A 406 -19.15 -54.75 128.10
C GLU A 406 -20.25 -54.90 129.16
N ASN A 407 -21.34 -54.15 129.05
CA ASN A 407 -22.49 -54.27 129.95
C ASN A 407 -23.17 -55.64 129.85
N ILE A 408 -23.35 -56.17 128.64
CA ILE A 408 -23.85 -57.53 128.41
C ILE A 408 -22.89 -58.52 129.05
N PHE A 409 -21.59 -58.41 128.82
CA PHE A 409 -20.58 -59.31 129.41
C PHE A 409 -20.64 -59.33 130.94
N LYS A 410 -20.77 -58.15 131.59
CA LYS A 410 -20.97 -58.05 133.05
C LYS A 410 -22.24 -58.79 133.48
N LYS A 411 -23.38 -58.55 132.82
CA LYS A 411 -24.64 -59.23 133.11
C LYS A 411 -24.55 -60.75 132.90
N THR A 412 -23.88 -61.21 131.84
CA THR A 412 -23.69 -62.64 131.58
C THR A 412 -22.86 -63.30 132.66
N LYS A 413 -21.82 -62.62 133.17
CA LYS A 413 -21.00 -63.14 134.27
C LYS A 413 -21.80 -63.26 135.58
N GLU A 414 -22.59 -62.24 135.92
CA GLU A 414 -23.51 -62.28 137.07
C GLU A 414 -24.54 -63.43 136.95
N GLU A 415 -25.05 -63.69 135.74
CA GLU A 415 -25.99 -64.78 135.48
C GLU A 415 -25.32 -66.16 135.57
N GLN A 416 -24.06 -66.27 135.13
CA GLN A 416 -23.24 -67.48 135.28
C GLN A 416 -22.99 -67.83 136.75
N ASP A 417 -22.70 -66.82 137.59
CA ASP A 417 -22.54 -66.99 139.03
C ASP A 417 -23.84 -67.45 139.70
N LYS A 418 -25.00 -66.90 139.28
CA LYS A 418 -26.33 -67.36 139.74
C LYS A 418 -26.61 -68.81 139.35
N LEU A 419 -26.25 -69.21 138.12
CA LEU A 419 -26.38 -70.60 137.66
C LEU A 419 -25.50 -71.57 138.44
N GLN A 420 -24.27 -71.19 138.80
CA GLN A 420 -23.42 -72.01 139.67
C GLN A 420 -24.06 -72.25 141.04
N ILE A 421 -24.66 -71.21 141.64
CA ILE A 421 -25.38 -71.31 142.92
C ILE A 421 -26.57 -72.29 142.79
N GLN A 422 -27.36 -72.21 141.72
CA GLN A 422 -28.45 -73.17 141.47
C GLN A 422 -27.94 -74.61 141.27
N GLY A 423 -26.79 -74.79 140.60
CA GLY A 423 -26.17 -76.10 140.40
C GLY A 423 -25.75 -76.79 141.70
N ILE A 424 -25.36 -76.03 142.73
CA ILE A 424 -25.04 -76.55 144.07
C ILE A 424 -26.31 -77.03 144.78
N LEU A 425 -27.40 -76.26 144.68
CA LEU A 425 -28.72 -76.59 145.26
C LEU A 425 -29.35 -77.85 144.65
N ALA A 426 -29.25 -78.02 143.33
CA ALA A 426 -29.78 -79.20 142.63
C ALA A 426 -29.11 -80.51 143.08
N LYS A 427 -27.80 -80.48 143.36
CA LYS A 427 -27.05 -81.65 143.87
C LYS A 427 -27.47 -82.07 145.28
N GLN A 428 -27.93 -81.14 146.11
CA GLN A 428 -28.49 -81.46 147.44
C GLN A 428 -29.85 -82.17 147.32
N LEU A 429 -30.73 -81.69 146.44
CA LEU A 429 -32.05 -82.31 146.18
C LEU A 429 -31.95 -83.73 145.61
N GLU A 430 -30.98 -84.01 144.75
CA GLU A 430 -30.75 -85.34 144.16
C GLU A 430 -30.42 -86.41 145.23
N ASN A 431 -29.65 -86.01 146.25
CA ASN A 431 -29.25 -86.91 147.34
C ASN A 431 -30.41 -87.22 148.30
N GLU A 432 -31.29 -86.26 148.55
CA GLU A 432 -32.53 -86.46 149.33
C GLU A 432 -33.54 -87.36 148.59
N LYS A 433 -33.57 -87.32 147.26
CA LYS A 433 -34.42 -88.20 146.44
C LYS A 433 -34.04 -89.68 146.60
N LYS A 434 -32.74 -89.99 146.61
CA LYS A 434 -32.21 -91.37 146.75
C LYS A 434 -32.49 -92.00 148.12
N THR A 435 -32.58 -91.22 149.18
CA THR A 435 -32.93 -91.74 150.52
C THR A 435 -34.42 -92.08 150.63
N LEU A 436 -35.28 -91.27 150.01
CA LEU A 436 -36.73 -91.49 150.00
C LEU A 436 -37.14 -92.77 149.24
N GLU A 437 -36.43 -93.09 148.15
CA GLU A 437 -36.73 -94.25 147.31
C GLU A 437 -36.42 -95.60 147.99
N LYS A 438 -35.35 -95.64 148.81
CA LYS A 438 -35.02 -96.80 149.67
C LYS A 438 -36.10 -97.07 150.72
N ILE A 439 -36.76 -96.04 151.24
CA ILE A 439 -37.84 -96.16 152.23
C ILE A 439 -39.12 -96.72 151.58
N LYS A 440 -39.45 -96.29 150.36
CA LYS A 440 -40.60 -96.80 149.60
C LYS A 440 -40.53 -98.30 149.31
N GLN A 441 -39.36 -98.82 148.96
CA GLN A 441 -39.18 -100.25 148.68
C GLN A 441 -39.32 -101.14 149.93
N LYS A 442 -38.93 -100.64 151.11
CA LYS A 442 -39.12 -101.37 152.39
C LYS A 442 -40.59 -101.52 152.76
N ARG A 443 -41.44 -100.51 152.53
CA ARG A 443 -42.89 -100.57 152.83
C ARG A 443 -43.62 -101.64 152.01
N LYS A 444 -43.34 -101.76 150.71
CA LYS A 444 -44.01 -102.73 149.81
C LYS A 444 -43.84 -104.18 150.24
N LYS A 445 -42.69 -104.56 150.81
CA LYS A 445 -42.40 -105.95 151.22
C LYS A 445 -43.18 -106.40 152.46
N ILE A 446 -43.49 -105.47 153.37
CA ILE A 446 -44.20 -105.75 154.62
C ILE A 446 -45.70 -105.96 154.36
N GLU A 447 -46.27 -105.19 153.44
CA GLU A 447 -47.70 -105.18 153.14
C GLU A 447 -48.17 -106.48 152.44
N THR A 448 -47.32 -107.10 151.63
CA THR A 448 -47.60 -108.38 150.96
C THR A 448 -47.59 -109.58 151.91
N GLN A 449 -46.79 -109.52 152.98
CA GLN A 449 -46.72 -110.62 153.97
C GLN A 449 -47.97 -110.68 154.87
N ILE A 450 -48.61 -109.53 155.14
CA ILE A 450 -49.79 -109.44 156.01
C ILE A 450 -51.05 -110.00 155.29
N LYS A 451 -51.19 -109.78 153.97
CA LYS A 451 -52.35 -110.26 153.19
C LYS A 451 -52.44 -111.79 153.10
N ILE A 452 -51.32 -112.51 152.98
CA ILE A 452 -51.30 -113.97 152.78
C ILE A 452 -51.63 -114.74 154.08
N LYS A 453 -51.28 -114.20 155.26
CA LYS A 453 -51.57 -114.85 156.54
C LYS A 453 -53.06 -114.84 156.91
N ASN A 454 -53.80 -113.79 156.59
CA ASN A 454 -55.21 -113.66 156.98
C ASN A 454 -56.18 -114.55 156.18
N GLN A 455 -55.88 -114.89 154.93
CA GLN A 455 -56.74 -115.77 154.12
C GLN A 455 -56.67 -117.25 154.57
N LYS A 456 -55.54 -117.71 155.12
CA LYS A 456 -55.37 -119.11 155.57
C LYS A 456 -56.17 -119.45 156.84
N LEU A 457 -56.38 -118.48 157.74
CA LEU A 457 -57.15 -118.68 158.99
C LEU A 457 -58.66 -118.86 158.77
N LYS A 458 -59.23 -118.26 157.72
CA LYS A 458 -60.67 -118.29 157.43
C LYS A 458 -61.17 -119.65 156.92
N ILE A 459 -60.30 -120.45 156.30
CA ILE A 459 -60.63 -121.76 155.70
C ILE A 459 -60.64 -122.89 156.74
N GLN A 460 -59.88 -122.78 157.82
CA GLN A 460 -59.85 -123.80 158.88
C GLN A 460 -61.10 -123.80 159.77
N GLN A 461 -61.72 -122.65 160.01
CA GLN A 461 -62.90 -122.56 160.89
C GLN A 461 -64.19 -123.13 160.28
N GLN A 462 -64.30 -123.21 158.94
CA GLN A 462 -65.48 -123.77 158.27
C GLN A 462 -65.48 -125.30 158.19
N LYS A 463 -64.32 -125.97 158.35
CA LYS A 463 -64.20 -127.44 158.30
C LYS A 463 -64.70 -128.13 159.58
N ILE A 464 -64.56 -127.49 160.74
CA ILE A 464 -64.95 -128.06 162.04
C ILE A 464 -66.49 -128.05 162.23
N LYS A 465 -67.18 -127.04 161.69
CA LYS A 465 -68.65 -126.94 161.79
C LYS A 465 -69.42 -128.03 161.02
N LYS A 466 -68.82 -128.71 160.03
CA LYS A 466 -69.47 -129.79 159.26
C LYS A 466 -69.34 -131.18 159.90
N GLN A 467 -68.33 -131.43 160.75
CA GLN A 467 -68.12 -132.75 161.36
C GLN A 467 -69.04 -133.06 162.56
N ILE A 468 -69.61 -132.05 163.22
CA ILE A 468 -70.48 -132.25 164.40
C ILE A 468 -71.92 -132.62 163.99
N LEU A 469 -72.37 -132.25 162.79
CA LEU A 469 -73.72 -132.52 162.29
C LEU A 469 -73.91 -133.94 161.70
N GLU A 470 -72.83 -134.62 161.30
CA GLU A 470 -72.87 -135.98 160.72
C GLU A 470 -72.92 -137.11 161.78
N LYS A 471 -72.59 -136.83 163.05
CA LYS A 471 -72.72 -137.80 164.16
C LYS A 471 -74.10 -137.82 164.84
N ASN A 472 -75.14 -137.34 164.17
CA ASN A 472 -76.51 -137.31 164.68
C ASN A 472 -77.42 -138.48 164.24
N LYS A 473 -76.94 -139.51 163.53
CA LYS A 473 -77.88 -140.43 162.82
C LYS A 473 -77.70 -141.96 162.98
N LYS A 474 -76.86 -142.46 163.89
CA LYS A 474 -76.58 -143.93 163.97
C LYS A 474 -76.98 -144.72 165.22
N LEU A 475 -77.51 -144.16 166.31
CA LEU A 475 -77.90 -144.97 167.48
C LEU A 475 -79.25 -144.53 168.11
N LYS A 476 -80.34 -144.85 167.40
CA LYS A 476 -81.67 -145.18 167.95
C LYS A 476 -81.90 -146.69 167.65
N SER A 477 -81.63 -147.58 168.60
CA SER A 477 -82.29 -148.90 168.81
C SER A 477 -81.57 -149.71 169.91
N LEU A 478 -82.36 -150.24 170.86
CA LEU A 478 -82.04 -151.09 172.02
C LEU A 478 -81.33 -150.41 173.22
N SER A 479 -81.66 -150.65 174.49
CA SER A 479 -82.83 -151.13 175.24
C SER A 479 -82.34 -151.35 176.69
N THR A 480 -83.20 -151.09 177.66
CA THR A 480 -83.37 -151.85 178.93
C THR A 480 -82.18 -152.27 179.80
N LYS A 481 -82.37 -151.94 181.08
CA LYS A 481 -82.03 -152.68 182.31
C LYS A 481 -80.57 -152.73 182.78
N SER A 482 -80.38 -152.03 183.90
CA SER A 482 -79.82 -152.54 185.16
C SER A 482 -78.34 -152.92 185.18
N VAL A 483 -77.54 -152.25 186.01
CA VAL A 483 -77.14 -152.75 187.33
C VAL A 483 -76.38 -151.63 188.08
N ARG A 484 -76.57 -151.65 189.39
CA ARG A 484 -75.94 -150.87 190.45
C ARG A 484 -74.55 -151.44 190.77
N SER A 485 -73.50 -150.61 190.88
CA SER A 485 -72.53 -150.53 192.00
C SER A 485 -71.19 -149.84 191.64
N LYS A 486 -70.62 -149.13 192.64
CA LYS A 486 -69.20 -148.73 192.90
C LYS A 486 -68.18 -149.81 192.45
N PRO A 487 -66.85 -149.58 192.22
CA PRO A 487 -65.88 -148.60 192.76
C PRO A 487 -65.17 -147.73 191.70
#